data_AF-A0A4W4EK89-F1
#
_entry.id   AF-A0A4W4EK89-F1
#
_cell.length_a   1.000
_cell.length_b   1.000
_cell.length_c   1.000
_cell.angle_alpha   90.00
_cell.angle_beta   90.00
_cell.angle_gamma   90.00
#
_symmetry.space_group_name_H-M   'P 1'
#
loop_
_entity.id
_entity.type
_entity.pdbx_description
1 polymer ?
#
loop_
_entity_poly.entity_id
_entity_poly.type
_entity_poly.pdbx_seq_one_letter_code
_entity_poly.pdbx_strand_id
1 'polypeptide(L)'
;MAFYEVYSHPALIRYKTSFCTRATLFVVVVFCLTYISPLLVAYRSQGFWVKRSTYEEQPVVRFQYQMLLVGATGLTGEYVAWSTFPNFNRLLEGNLRIPAVSWRFEAPPENSTPSPRAAHFL
;
A
#
# COMPACT_ATOMS: atom_id res chain seq x y z
N MET A 1 -13.02 -53.43 -74.00
CA MET A 1 -14.33 -53.69 -73.37
C MET A 1 -14.47 -52.67 -72.25
N ALA A 2 -15.51 -51.83 -72.29
CA ALA A 2 -15.72 -50.74 -71.35
C ALA A 2 -16.64 -51.21 -70.22
N PHE A 3 -16.22 -51.03 -68.97
CA PHE A 3 -17.02 -51.32 -67.79
C PHE A 3 -17.86 -50.09 -67.43
N TYR A 4 -19.16 -50.30 -67.21
CA TYR A 4 -20.11 -49.26 -66.80
C TYR A 4 -20.52 -49.53 -65.35
N GLU A 5 -20.13 -48.66 -64.42
CA GLU A 5 -20.54 -48.74 -63.02
C GLU A 5 -21.97 -48.20 -62.87
N VAL A 6 -22.90 -49.09 -62.53
CA VAL A 6 -24.34 -48.80 -62.44
C VAL A 6 -24.72 -48.15 -61.10
N TYR A 7 -23.93 -48.35 -60.04
CA TYR A 7 -24.24 -47.83 -58.70
C TYR A 7 -23.02 -47.86 -57.78
N SER A 8 -22.69 -46.72 -57.16
CA SER A 8 -21.63 -46.60 -56.16
C SER A 8 -22.20 -45.93 -54.90
N HIS A 9 -22.10 -46.59 -53.75
CA HIS A 9 -22.45 -45.98 -52.47
C HIS A 9 -21.23 -46.00 -51.53
N PRO A 10 -20.86 -44.86 -50.90
CA PRO A 10 -19.67 -44.82 -50.05
C PRO A 10 -19.91 -45.64 -48.77
N ALA A 11 -19.11 -46.70 -48.58
CA ALA A 11 -19.09 -47.47 -47.35
C ALA A 11 -18.28 -46.70 -46.27
N LEU A 12 -18.98 -46.17 -45.27
CA LEU A 12 -18.36 -45.54 -44.10
C LEU A 12 -17.85 -46.60 -43.12
N ILE A 13 -16.59 -46.98 -43.25
CA ILE A 13 -15.94 -47.92 -42.31
C ILE A 13 -15.56 -47.16 -41.04
N ARG A 14 -16.29 -47.40 -39.95
CA ARG A 14 -16.04 -46.81 -38.63
C ARG A 14 -15.21 -47.78 -37.79
N TYR A 15 -13.90 -47.52 -37.69
CA TYR A 15 -13.02 -48.25 -36.78
C TYR A 15 -13.30 -47.80 -35.34
N LYS A 16 -13.82 -48.72 -34.51
CA LYS A 16 -14.03 -48.48 -33.07
C LYS A 16 -12.80 -48.94 -32.29
N THR A 17 -12.16 -48.04 -31.58
CA THR A 17 -11.07 -48.39 -30.66
C THR A 17 -11.66 -48.73 -29.29
N SER A 18 -11.09 -49.72 -28.59
CA SER A 18 -11.43 -49.98 -27.19
C SER A 18 -10.94 -48.84 -26.30
N PHE A 19 -11.71 -48.50 -25.26
CA PHE A 19 -11.37 -47.48 -24.27
C PHE A 19 -10.12 -47.83 -23.43
N CYS A 20 -9.63 -49.07 -23.51
CA CYS A 20 -8.47 -49.56 -22.78
C CYS A 20 -7.30 -49.86 -23.73
N THR A 21 -6.62 -48.82 -24.21
CA THR A 21 -5.35 -48.93 -24.93
C THR A 21 -4.27 -48.15 -24.19
N ARG A 22 -2.99 -48.42 -24.44
CA ARG A 22 -1.89 -47.65 -23.81
C ARG A 22 -2.00 -46.15 -24.09
N ALA A 23 -2.57 -45.78 -25.24
CA ALA A 23 -2.81 -44.39 -25.62
C ALA A 23 -3.87 -43.71 -24.74
N THR A 24 -4.98 -44.39 -24.43
CA THR A 24 -6.02 -43.82 -23.57
C THR A 24 -5.53 -43.68 -22.13
N LEU A 25 -4.72 -44.63 -21.63
CA LEU A 25 -4.06 -44.53 -20.33
C LEU A 25 -3.13 -43.31 -20.27
N PHE A 26 -2.28 -43.12 -21.29
CA PHE A 26 -1.40 -41.96 -21.39
C PHE A 26 -2.19 -40.64 -21.38
N VAL A 27 -3.26 -40.55 -22.16
CA VAL A 27 -4.14 -39.38 -22.19
C VAL A 27 -4.76 -39.12 -20.81
N VAL A 28 -5.26 -40.15 -20.12
CA VAL A 28 -5.83 -40.01 -18.77
C VAL A 28 -4.78 -39.51 -17.78
N VAL A 29 -3.55 -40.04 -17.81
CA VAL A 29 -2.46 -39.60 -16.93
C VAL A 29 -2.08 -38.15 -17.20
N VAL A 30 -1.93 -37.76 -18.46
CA VAL A 30 -1.64 -36.36 -18.83
C VAL A 30 -2.78 -35.44 -18.38
N PHE A 31 -4.04 -35.87 -18.55
CA PHE A 31 -5.20 -35.10 -18.09
C PHE A 31 -5.17 -34.95 -16.57
N CYS A 32 -5.00 -36.03 -15.82
CA CYS A 32 -4.84 -36.01 -14.37
C CYS A 32 -3.72 -35.06 -13.94
N LEU A 33 -2.53 -35.13 -14.54
CA LEU A 33 -1.42 -34.23 -14.21
C LEU A 33 -1.76 -32.76 -14.54
N THR A 34 -2.42 -32.50 -15.66
CA THR A 34 -2.79 -31.15 -16.10
C THR A 34 -3.79 -30.48 -15.15
N TYR A 35 -4.75 -31.22 -14.59
CA TYR A 35 -5.76 -30.66 -13.68
C TYR A 35 -5.35 -30.74 -12.20
N ILE A 36 -4.72 -31.84 -11.78
CA ILE A 36 -4.33 -32.07 -10.38
C ILE A 36 -3.16 -31.16 -9.99
N SER A 37 -2.20 -30.92 -10.89
CA SER A 37 -1.02 -30.09 -10.60
C SER A 37 -1.38 -28.65 -10.19
N PRO A 38 -2.15 -27.87 -10.97
CA PRO A 38 -2.53 -26.51 -10.56
C PRO A 38 -3.42 -26.50 -9.31
N LEU A 39 -4.26 -27.53 -9.11
CA LEU A 39 -5.09 -27.65 -7.92
C LEU A 39 -4.26 -27.92 -6.66
N LEU A 40 -3.21 -28.75 -6.75
CA LEU A 40 -2.28 -29.00 -5.66
C LEU A 40 -1.48 -27.74 -5.30
N VAL A 41 -1.01 -27.00 -6.30
CA VAL A 41 -0.30 -25.73 -6.09
C VAL A 41 -1.20 -24.74 -5.36
N ALA A 42 -2.41 -24.51 -5.84
CA ALA A 42 -3.33 -23.58 -5.21
C ALA A 42 -3.81 -24.04 -3.82
N TYR A 43 -3.88 -25.35 -3.55
CA TYR A 43 -4.10 -25.90 -2.21
C TYR A 43 -2.92 -25.58 -1.28
N ARG A 44 -1.68 -25.78 -1.74
CA ARG A 44 -0.47 -25.50 -0.94
C ARG A 44 -0.24 -24.01 -0.72
N SER A 45 -0.59 -23.17 -1.69
CA SER A 45 -0.49 -21.72 -1.62
C SER A 45 -1.54 -21.07 -0.72
N GLN A 46 -2.43 -21.84 -0.06
CA GLN A 46 -3.51 -21.33 0.81
C GLN A 46 -4.45 -20.33 0.09
N GLY A 47 -4.44 -20.31 -1.25
CA GLY A 47 -5.14 -19.30 -2.06
C GLY A 47 -6.63 -19.53 -2.19
N PHE A 48 -7.11 -20.77 -2.02
CA PHE A 48 -8.53 -21.11 -2.18
C PHE A 48 -9.42 -20.61 -1.04
N TRP A 49 -8.86 -20.23 0.11
CA TRP A 49 -9.66 -19.84 1.28
C TRP A 49 -9.00 -18.71 2.10
N VAL A 50 -8.60 -17.62 1.45
CA VAL A 50 -8.19 -16.41 2.17
C VAL A 50 -9.46 -15.69 2.67
N LYS A 51 -9.78 -15.84 3.96
CA LYS A 51 -11.00 -15.24 4.56
C LYS A 51 -10.90 -13.72 4.75
N ARG A 52 -9.69 -13.19 4.97
CA ARG A 52 -9.45 -11.76 5.17
C ARG A 52 -7.97 -11.43 5.03
N SER A 53 -7.66 -10.41 4.22
CA SER A 53 -6.35 -9.76 4.19
C SER A 53 -6.54 -8.33 4.71
N THR A 54 -6.36 -8.11 6.01
CA THR A 54 -6.38 -6.76 6.58
C THR A 54 -4.96 -6.22 6.57
N TYR A 55 -4.78 -5.04 5.98
CA TYR A 55 -3.51 -4.32 5.95
C TYR A 55 -3.72 -2.99 6.67
N GLU A 56 -3.07 -2.86 7.81
CA GLU A 56 -3.11 -1.65 8.63
C GLU A 56 -1.74 -0.96 8.49
N GLU A 57 -1.70 0.15 7.77
CA GLU A 57 -0.50 1.00 7.72
C GLU A 57 -0.53 1.96 8.90
N GLN A 58 0.50 1.88 9.75
CA GLN A 58 0.65 2.86 10.81
C GLN A 58 1.19 4.17 10.20
N PRO A 59 0.44 5.29 10.30
CA PRO A 59 0.91 6.55 9.73
C PRO A 59 2.10 7.05 10.54
N VAL A 60 3.23 7.26 9.85
CA VAL A 60 4.41 7.88 10.45
C VAL A 60 4.17 9.39 10.56
N VAL A 61 3.65 9.82 11.70
CA VAL A 61 3.40 11.25 11.98
C VAL A 61 4.73 11.94 12.23
N ARG A 62 5.14 12.81 11.29
CA ARG A 62 6.29 13.70 11.45
C ARG A 62 5.80 15.12 11.66
N PHE A 63 6.17 15.73 12.79
CA PHE A 63 5.91 17.14 13.02
C PHE A 63 6.80 17.98 12.10
N GLN A 64 6.20 18.90 11.34
CA GLN A 64 6.92 19.76 10.40
C GLN A 64 7.56 21.00 11.08
N TYR A 65 7.49 21.09 12.41
CA TYR A 65 7.96 22.23 13.21
C TYR A 65 7.45 23.59 12.70
N GLN A 66 6.26 23.60 12.10
CA GLN A 66 5.59 24.81 11.67
C GLN A 66 4.77 25.37 12.84
N MET A 67 4.88 26.68 13.06
CA MET A 67 4.14 27.38 14.11
C MET A 67 3.21 28.44 13.53
N LEU A 68 2.08 28.62 14.20
CA LEU A 68 1.08 29.65 14.01
C LEU A 68 0.86 30.33 15.36
N LEU A 69 1.00 31.65 15.39
CA LEU A 69 0.84 32.47 16.57
C LEU A 69 -0.25 33.50 16.30
N VAL A 70 -1.25 33.55 17.19
CA VAL A 70 -2.38 34.49 17.11
C VAL A 70 -2.53 35.14 18.48
N GLY A 71 -2.42 36.46 18.54
CA GLY A 71 -2.66 37.26 19.72
C GLY A 71 -3.89 38.15 19.51
N ALA A 72 -4.89 38.01 20.37
CA ALA A 72 -6.02 38.94 20.39
C ALA A 72 -5.58 40.24 21.08
N THR A 73 -5.78 41.39 20.43
CA THR A 73 -5.38 42.71 20.96
C THR A 73 -6.53 43.48 21.59
N GLY A 74 -7.78 43.05 21.43
CA GLY A 74 -8.95 43.72 22.01
C GLY A 74 -10.20 42.84 22.15
N LEU A 75 -11.22 43.39 22.80
CA LEU A 75 -12.53 42.74 23.01
C LEU A 75 -13.44 42.77 21.78
N THR A 76 -13.09 43.60 20.79
CA THR A 76 -13.88 43.88 19.56
C THR A 76 -13.41 43.09 18.35
N GLY A 77 -12.61 42.03 18.54
CA GLY A 77 -12.17 41.14 17.46
C GLY A 77 -10.90 41.60 16.72
N GLU A 78 -10.16 42.56 17.26
CA GLU A 78 -8.82 42.88 16.77
C GLU A 78 -7.84 41.77 17.14
N TYR A 79 -7.11 41.27 16.14
CA TYR A 79 -6.13 40.21 16.31
C TYR A 79 -4.87 40.51 15.50
N VAL A 80 -3.76 40.03 16.02
CA VAL A 80 -2.46 39.99 15.39
C VAL A 80 -2.11 38.54 15.16
N ALA A 81 -1.63 38.20 13.98
CA ALA A 81 -1.22 36.83 13.70
C ALA A 81 0.10 36.80 12.94
N TRP A 82 0.83 35.70 13.13
CA TRP A 82 2.05 35.39 12.39
C TRP A 82 2.20 33.89 12.29
N SER A 83 2.72 33.41 11.18
CA SER A 83 3.00 31.99 11.00
C SER A 83 4.29 31.74 10.25
N THR A 84 4.78 30.51 10.33
CA THR A 84 5.84 30.01 9.44
C THR A 84 5.33 29.72 8.02
N PHE A 85 4.02 29.79 7.78
CA PHE A 85 3.42 29.53 6.47
C PHE A 85 3.39 30.80 5.61
N PRO A 86 4.11 30.83 4.47
CA PRO A 86 4.19 32.03 3.64
C PRO A 86 2.83 32.42 3.05
N ASN A 87 2.00 31.44 2.69
CA ASN A 87 0.66 31.71 2.14
C ASN A 87 -0.28 32.30 3.18
N PHE A 88 -0.22 31.83 4.43
CA PHE A 88 -1.07 32.37 5.50
C PHE A 88 -0.66 33.79 5.88
N ASN A 89 0.65 34.09 5.92
CA ASN A 89 1.12 35.45 6.17
C ASN A 89 0.71 36.44 5.08
N ARG A 90 0.60 35.98 3.83
CA ARG A 90 0.06 36.79 2.72
C ARG A 90 -1.42 37.10 2.86
N LEU A 91 -2.21 36.23 3.50
CA LEU A 91 -3.64 36.50 3.74
C LEU A 91 -3.86 37.44 4.92
N LEU A 92 -2.91 37.47 5.86
CA LEU A 92 -3.01 38.28 7.06
C LEU A 92 -2.69 39.76 6.87
N GLU A 93 -2.07 40.15 5.74
CA GLU A 93 -1.60 41.50 5.37
C GLU A 93 -1.64 42.56 6.49
N GLY A 94 -2.81 43.14 6.78
CA GLY A 94 -2.99 44.21 7.77
C GLY A 94 -2.83 43.82 9.25
N ASN A 95 -2.94 42.54 9.59
CA ASN A 95 -2.84 41.97 10.94
C ASN A 95 -1.52 41.20 11.15
N LEU A 96 -0.61 41.23 10.17
CA LEU A 96 0.69 40.54 10.26
C LEU A 96 1.67 41.32 11.13
N ARG A 97 2.16 40.72 12.22
CA ARG A 97 3.30 41.25 12.99
C ARG A 97 4.41 40.22 13.11
N ILE A 98 5.62 40.58 12.67
CA ILE A 98 6.79 39.68 12.74
C ILE A 98 7.31 39.66 14.19
N PRO A 99 7.31 38.50 14.87
CA PRO A 99 7.80 38.41 16.24
C PRO A 99 9.32 38.44 16.29
N ALA A 100 9.88 39.25 17.18
CA ALA A 100 11.30 39.20 17.55
C ALA A 100 11.43 38.28 18.77
N VAL A 101 12.13 37.15 18.61
CA VAL A 101 12.37 36.19 19.70
C VAL A 101 13.80 36.35 20.19
N SER A 102 13.97 36.81 21.43
CA SER A 102 15.25 36.79 22.13
C SER A 102 15.21 35.73 23.22
N TRP A 103 16.27 34.93 23.33
CA TRP A 103 16.45 34.03 24.46
C TRP A 103 17.30 34.71 25.52
N ARG A 104 16.95 34.55 26.80
CA ARG A 104 17.78 34.96 27.94
C ARG A 104 18.12 33.72 28.74
N PHE A 105 19.40 33.49 28.98
CA PHE A 105 19.87 32.48 29.92
C PHE A 105 19.99 33.12 31.29
N GLU A 106 19.21 32.63 32.26
CA GLU A 106 19.37 33.01 33.66
C GLU A 106 20.45 32.12 34.28
N ALA A 107 21.52 32.74 34.79
CA ALA A 107 22.52 31.99 35.54
C ALA A 107 21.88 31.45 36.84
N PRO A 108 22.21 30.23 37.27
CA PRO A 108 21.77 29.71 38.56
C PRO A 108 22.23 30.65 39.69
N PRO A 109 21.43 30.85 40.76
CA PRO A 109 21.86 31.62 41.90
C PRO A 109 23.14 30.99 42.50
N GLU A 110 24.07 31.84 42.94
CA GLU A 110 25.41 31.48 43.45
C GLU A 110 25.37 30.42 44.59
N ASN A 111 24.23 30.28 45.25
CA ASN A 111 24.01 29.30 46.33
C ASN A 111 23.36 27.98 45.87
N SER A 112 23.25 27.73 44.57
CA SER A 112 22.79 26.45 44.02
C SER A 112 23.98 25.65 43.51
N THR A 113 24.26 24.51 44.15
CA THR A 113 25.29 23.58 43.70
C THR A 113 24.97 23.11 42.28
N PRO A 114 25.93 23.12 41.34
CA PRO A 114 25.68 22.69 39.97
C PRO A 114 25.34 21.20 39.97
N SER A 115 24.12 20.87 39.52
CA SER A 115 23.71 19.48 39.32
C SER A 115 24.53 18.90 38.16
N PRO A 116 25.21 17.74 38.33
CA PRO A 116 26.11 17.16 37.34
C PRO A 116 25.42 16.69 36.04
N ARG A 117 24.08 16.83 35.92
CA ARG A 117 23.33 16.41 34.73
C ARG A 117 23.38 17.40 33.56
N ALA A 118 23.85 18.63 33.77
CA ALA A 118 23.92 19.63 32.70
C ALA A 118 25.13 19.47 31.76
N ALA A 119 26.13 18.65 32.11
CA ALA A 119 27.38 18.52 31.36
C ALA A 119 27.34 17.51 30.19
N HIS A 120 26.21 16.82 29.97
CA HIS A 120 26.11 15.73 28.98
C HIS A 120 25.43 16.12 27.64
N PHE A 121 25.12 17.41 27.44
CA PHE A 121 24.49 17.91 26.20
C PHE A 121 25.40 18.85 25.38
N LEU A 122 26.71 18.73 25.54
CA LEU A 122 27.70 19.25 24.59
C LEU A 122 28.49 18.10 23.97
#